data_AF-A0A0G0W1V7-F1
#
_entry.id   AF-A0A0G0W1V7-F1
#
_cell.length_a   1.000
_cell.length_b   1.000
_cell.length_c   1.000
_cell.angle_alpha   90.00
_cell.angle_beta   90.00
_cell.angle_gamma   90.00
#
_symmetry.space_group_name_H-M   'P 1'
#
loop_
_entity.id
_entity.type
_entity.pdbx_description
1 polymer ?
#
loop_
_entity_poly.entity_id
_entity_poly.type
_entity_poly.pdbx_seq_one_letter_code
_entity_poly.pdbx_strand_id
1 'polypeptide(L)'
;MIGTKILEERESKYNGHLRVVKNIGLGTYIQAEGLTQSGGIVETIWKSTLKRIHKSLATNHKTLILGLGGGTVAKLIRKLWPKAKITGVDIDPLIVELGKKYLGMGKYDVDIQIADALRFFINHQSPITNH
;
A
#
# COMPACT_ATOMS: atom_id res chain seq x y z
N MET A 1 -24.82 -9.34 7.26
CA MET A 1 -24.27 -10.18 6.17
C MET A 1 -23.48 -11.30 6.82
N ILE A 2 -23.93 -12.55 6.70
CA ILE A 2 -23.27 -13.71 7.33
C ILE A 2 -21.82 -13.77 6.82
N GLY A 3 -20.83 -13.83 7.73
CA GLY A 3 -19.42 -13.99 7.38
C GLY A 3 -18.59 -12.72 7.20
N THR A 4 -19.08 -11.54 7.58
CA THR A 4 -18.26 -10.31 7.72
C THR A 4 -17.99 -10.01 9.18
N LYS A 5 -16.71 -9.77 9.55
CA LYS A 5 -16.28 -9.43 10.90
C LYS A 5 -15.40 -8.19 10.86
N ILE A 6 -15.68 -7.22 11.73
CA ILE A 6 -14.77 -6.12 12.03
C ILE A 6 -13.70 -6.64 12.99
N LEU A 7 -12.43 -6.51 12.62
CA LEU A 7 -11.29 -6.98 13.40
C LEU A 7 -10.71 -5.88 14.30
N GLU A 8 -10.75 -4.64 13.85
CA GLU A 8 -10.24 -3.47 14.56
C GLU A 8 -10.82 -2.18 13.98
N GLU A 9 -11.04 -1.18 14.82
CA GLU A 9 -11.45 0.17 14.43
C GLU A 9 -10.53 1.19 15.12
N ARG A 10 -10.21 2.28 14.42
CA ARG A 10 -9.32 3.34 14.88
C ARG A 10 -9.73 4.67 14.26
N GLU A 11 -9.56 5.75 15.00
CA GLU A 11 -9.63 7.10 14.46
C GLU A 11 -8.24 7.55 14.01
N SER A 12 -8.12 7.98 12.76
CA SER A 12 -6.90 8.55 12.21
C SER A 12 -7.08 10.04 11.95
N LYS A 13 -6.03 10.81 12.28
CA LYS A 13 -5.92 12.22 11.92
C LYS A 13 -5.99 12.46 10.41
N TYR A 14 -5.55 11.51 9.59
CA TYR A 14 -5.40 11.67 8.14
C TYR A 14 -6.47 10.94 7.34
N ASN A 15 -6.91 9.77 7.81
CA ASN A 15 -7.86 8.90 7.12
C ASN A 15 -9.25 8.86 7.76
N GLY A 16 -9.47 9.61 8.85
CA GLY A 16 -10.72 9.55 9.61
C GLY A 16 -10.93 8.17 10.24
N HIS A 17 -12.16 7.68 10.19
CA HIS A 17 -12.54 6.42 10.78
C HIS A 17 -12.05 5.23 9.94
N LEU A 18 -11.04 4.53 10.45
CA LEU A 18 -10.46 3.34 9.86
C LEU A 18 -11.07 2.07 10.45
N ARG A 19 -11.43 1.12 9.57
CA ARG A 19 -11.88 -0.24 9.96
C ARG A 19 -11.09 -1.31 9.25
N VAL A 20 -10.66 -2.30 9.99
CA VAL A 20 -10.16 -3.57 9.44
C VAL A 20 -11.32 -4.54 9.37
N VAL A 21 -11.65 -4.99 8.16
CA VAL A 21 -12.77 -5.90 7.91
C VAL A 21 -12.24 -7.20 7.34
N LYS A 22 -12.75 -8.32 7.83
CA LYS A 22 -12.50 -9.65 7.27
C LYS A 22 -13.82 -10.26 6.83
N ASN A 23 -13.87 -10.71 5.58
CA ASN A 23 -14.97 -11.53 5.09
C ASN A 23 -14.47 -12.69 4.22
N ILE A 24 -15.38 -13.62 3.92
CA ILE A 24 -15.05 -14.86 3.22
C ILE A 24 -14.66 -14.60 1.75
N GLY A 25 -15.28 -13.64 1.07
CA GLY A 25 -15.06 -13.38 -0.36
C GLY A 25 -13.84 -12.53 -0.68
N LEU A 26 -13.59 -11.48 0.10
CA LEU A 26 -12.55 -10.46 -0.13
C LEU A 26 -11.35 -10.62 0.81
N GLY A 27 -11.39 -11.57 1.73
CA GLY A 27 -10.35 -11.74 2.75
C GLY A 27 -10.34 -10.57 3.74
N THR A 28 -9.15 -10.12 4.12
CA THR A 28 -8.98 -8.98 5.04
C THR A 28 -8.65 -7.72 4.26
N TYR A 29 -9.29 -6.60 4.61
CA TYR A 29 -9.11 -5.30 3.97
C TYR A 29 -9.32 -4.16 4.97
N ILE A 30 -8.85 -2.97 4.61
CA ILE A 30 -8.96 -1.75 5.42
C ILE A 30 -9.87 -0.77 4.70
N GLN A 31 -10.82 -0.21 5.43
CA GLN A 31 -11.69 0.89 4.99
C GLN A 31 -11.32 2.18 5.72
N ALA A 32 -11.40 3.31 5.03
CA ALA A 32 -11.39 4.65 5.60
C ALA A 32 -12.73 5.30 5.23
N GLU A 33 -13.48 5.80 6.22
CA GLU A 33 -14.81 6.40 5.98
C GLU A 33 -15.74 5.52 5.14
N GLY A 34 -15.68 4.19 5.36
CA GLY A 34 -16.47 3.19 4.63
C GLY A 34 -15.95 2.83 3.22
N LEU A 35 -14.94 3.54 2.70
CA LEU A 35 -14.30 3.23 1.41
C LEU A 35 -13.12 2.29 1.60
N THR A 36 -13.10 1.17 0.87
CA THR A 36 -11.96 0.24 0.90
C THR A 36 -10.73 0.88 0.29
N GLN A 37 -9.65 0.98 1.06
CA GLN A 37 -8.39 1.57 0.63
C GLN A 37 -7.26 0.55 0.48
N SER A 38 -7.35 -0.61 1.12
CA SER A 38 -6.31 -1.65 1.03
C SER A 38 -6.86 -3.05 1.20
N GLY A 39 -6.32 -4.02 0.46
CA GLY A 39 -6.85 -5.37 0.36
C GLY A 39 -8.15 -5.43 -0.45
N GLY A 40 -8.86 -6.55 -0.37
CA GLY A 40 -10.18 -6.72 -0.98
C GLY A 40 -10.25 -6.28 -2.44
N ILE A 41 -11.25 -5.46 -2.77
CA ILE A 41 -11.48 -4.99 -4.15
C ILE A 41 -10.32 -4.15 -4.72
N VAL A 42 -9.60 -3.41 -3.87
CA VAL A 42 -8.45 -2.59 -4.29
C VAL A 42 -7.30 -3.46 -4.78
N GLU A 43 -7.09 -4.64 -4.18
CA GLU A 43 -6.09 -5.60 -4.66
C GLU A 43 -6.40 -6.09 -6.08
N THR A 44 -7.68 -6.32 -6.39
CA THR A 44 -8.12 -6.74 -7.74
C THR A 44 -7.83 -5.68 -8.80
N ILE A 45 -8.16 -4.42 -8.49
CA ILE A 45 -7.92 -3.28 -9.40
C ILE A 45 -6.42 -3.16 -9.70
N TRP A 46 -5.58 -3.10 -8.67
CA TRP A 46 -4.12 -2.97 -8.85
C TRP A 46 -3.50 -4.18 -9.53
N LYS A 47 -4.00 -5.39 -9.27
CA LYS A 47 -3.51 -6.60 -9.95
C LYS A 47 -3.73 -6.51 -11.46
N SER A 48 -4.86 -5.96 -11.92
CA SER A 48 -5.12 -5.74 -13.34
C SER A 48 -4.14 -4.73 -13.95
N THR A 49 -3.98 -3.58 -13.29
CA THR A 49 -3.07 -2.51 -13.73
C THR A 49 -1.63 -3.00 -13.82
N LEU A 50 -1.10 -3.62 -12.76
CA LEU A 50 0.28 -4.07 -12.71
C LEU A 50 0.57 -5.20 -13.71
N LYS A 51 -0.39 -6.08 -13.98
CA LYS A 51 -0.24 -7.12 -15.02
C LYS A 51 -0.02 -6.53 -16.41
N ARG A 52 -0.64 -5.39 -16.74
CA ARG A 52 -0.50 -4.73 -18.05
C ARG A 52 0.92 -4.17 -18.27
N ILE A 53 1.56 -3.70 -17.21
CA ILE A 53 2.91 -3.13 -17.26
C ILE A 53 4.01 -4.13 -16.86
N HIS A 54 3.63 -5.34 -16.40
CA HIS A 54 4.60 -6.31 -15.87
C HIS A 54 5.73 -6.61 -16.86
N LYS A 55 5.40 -6.80 -18.14
CA LYS A 55 6.35 -7.16 -19.19
C LYS A 55 7.27 -6.02 -19.63
N SER A 56 6.96 -4.77 -19.28
CA SER A 56 7.75 -3.61 -19.72
C SER A 56 8.84 -3.22 -18.72
N LEU A 57 8.94 -3.88 -17.58
CA LEU A 57 9.88 -3.53 -16.51
C LEU A 57 10.87 -4.65 -16.23
N ALA A 58 12.13 -4.27 -15.99
CA ALA A 58 13.17 -5.18 -15.53
C ALA A 58 12.82 -5.80 -14.17
N THR A 59 13.36 -6.98 -13.89
CA THR A 59 13.11 -7.70 -12.63
C THR A 59 13.70 -7.03 -11.39
N ASN A 60 14.73 -6.22 -11.58
CA ASN A 60 15.52 -5.52 -10.55
C ASN A 60 15.44 -4.00 -10.74
N HIS A 61 14.27 -3.42 -10.53
CA HIS A 61 14.09 -1.97 -10.58
C HIS A 61 13.87 -1.37 -9.18
N LYS A 62 13.95 -0.04 -9.10
CA LYS A 62 13.55 0.72 -7.92
C LYS A 62 12.12 1.19 -8.10
N THR A 63 11.30 1.04 -7.07
CA THR A 63 9.90 1.48 -7.05
C THR A 63 9.67 2.42 -5.89
N LEU A 64 9.08 3.58 -6.17
CA LEU A 64 8.58 4.51 -5.17
C LEU A 64 7.05 4.45 -5.17
N ILE A 65 6.45 4.13 -4.03
CA ILE A 65 5.01 4.14 -3.82
C ILE A 65 4.67 5.39 -3.00
N LEU A 66 3.93 6.32 -3.60
CA LEU A 66 3.42 7.51 -2.92
C LEU A 66 1.98 7.23 -2.50
N GLY A 67 1.71 7.20 -1.19
CA GLY A 67 0.48 6.64 -0.63
C GLY A 67 0.58 5.11 -0.53
N LEU A 68 1.40 4.62 0.41
CA LEU A 68 1.61 3.19 0.63
C LEU A 68 0.33 2.48 1.13
N GLY A 69 -0.49 3.19 1.92
CA GLY A 69 -1.66 2.67 2.61
C GLY A 69 -1.34 1.42 3.43
N GLY A 70 -2.23 0.44 3.36
CA GLY A 70 -2.04 -0.87 3.98
C GLY A 70 -1.09 -1.81 3.23
N GLY A 71 -0.41 -1.35 2.17
CA GLY A 71 0.62 -2.11 1.47
C GLY A 71 0.14 -3.01 0.32
N THR A 72 -1.08 -2.79 -0.19
CA THR A 72 -1.66 -3.62 -1.27
C THR A 72 -0.79 -3.63 -2.52
N VAL A 73 -0.32 -2.45 -2.94
CA VAL A 73 0.53 -2.32 -4.14
C VAL A 73 1.90 -2.94 -3.89
N ALA A 74 2.50 -2.73 -2.72
CA ALA A 74 3.79 -3.33 -2.35
C ALA A 74 3.74 -4.86 -2.37
N LYS A 75 2.67 -5.46 -1.84
CA LYS A 75 2.40 -6.91 -1.93
C LYS A 75 2.42 -7.41 -3.37
N LEU A 76 1.75 -6.70 -4.26
CA LEU A 76 1.63 -7.10 -5.67
C LEU A 76 2.95 -6.90 -6.41
N ILE A 77 3.67 -5.81 -6.17
CA ILE A 77 5.02 -5.57 -6.73
C ILE A 77 5.96 -6.70 -6.30
N ARG A 78 6.01 -7.03 -5.00
CA ARG A 78 6.90 -8.09 -4.51
C ARG A 78 6.60 -9.46 -5.16
N LYS A 79 5.33 -9.74 -5.46
CA LYS A 79 4.93 -10.97 -6.18
C LYS A 79 5.36 -10.99 -7.65
N LEU A 80 5.28 -9.84 -8.34
CA LEU A 80 5.60 -9.74 -9.77
C LEU A 80 7.11 -9.57 -10.00
N TRP A 81 7.78 -8.79 -9.16
CA TRP A 81 9.19 -8.48 -9.22
C TRP A 81 9.86 -8.74 -7.86
N PRO A 82 10.22 -10.01 -7.57
CA PRO A 82 10.78 -10.39 -6.27
C PRO A 82 12.08 -9.69 -5.89
N LYS A 83 12.79 -9.09 -6.86
CA LYS A 83 14.06 -8.37 -6.67
C LYS A 83 13.93 -6.85 -6.74
N ALA A 84 12.71 -6.31 -6.86
CA ALA A 84 12.51 -4.86 -6.84
C ALA A 84 12.90 -4.30 -5.45
N LYS A 85 13.51 -3.12 -5.46
CA LYS A 85 13.74 -2.32 -4.26
C LYS A 85 12.55 -1.38 -4.10
N ILE A 86 11.79 -1.53 -3.02
CA ILE A 86 10.53 -0.82 -2.82
C ILE A 86 10.69 0.18 -1.68
N THR A 87 10.49 1.46 -1.96
CA THR A 87 10.29 2.51 -0.95
C THR A 87 8.81 2.90 -0.95
N GLY A 88 8.16 2.87 0.20
CA GLY A 88 6.77 3.25 0.37
C GLY A 88 6.63 4.44 1.30
N VAL A 89 5.94 5.49 0.85
CA VAL A 89 5.73 6.71 1.62
C VAL A 89 4.25 6.81 1.98
N ASP A 90 3.95 7.01 3.24
CA ASP A 90 2.60 7.35 3.70
C ASP A 90 2.68 8.38 4.81
N ILE A 91 1.72 9.31 4.84
CA ILE A 91 1.67 10.34 5.87
C ILE A 91 1.08 9.78 7.17
N ASP A 92 0.27 8.72 7.08
CA ASP A 92 -0.45 8.17 8.20
C ASP A 92 0.26 6.92 8.75
N PRO A 93 0.89 6.98 9.94
CA PRO A 93 1.49 5.81 10.55
C PRO A 93 0.46 4.73 10.93
N LEU A 94 -0.80 5.09 11.15
CA LEU A 94 -1.82 4.16 11.62
C LEU A 94 -2.25 3.19 10.52
N ILE A 95 -2.46 3.66 9.28
CA ILE A 95 -2.78 2.75 8.17
C ILE A 95 -1.62 1.81 7.86
N VAL A 96 -0.37 2.27 8.05
CA VAL A 96 0.84 1.46 7.91
C VAL A 96 0.88 0.36 8.98
N GLU A 97 0.59 0.70 10.24
CA GLU A 97 0.51 -0.27 11.34
C GLU A 97 -0.54 -1.35 11.05
N LEU A 98 -1.76 -0.95 10.67
CA LEU A 98 -2.83 -1.87 10.32
C LEU A 98 -2.44 -2.77 9.12
N GLY A 99 -1.77 -2.21 8.11
CA GLY A 99 -1.24 -2.98 6.98
C GLY A 99 -0.22 -4.04 7.40
N LYS A 100 0.69 -3.71 8.32
CA LYS A 100 1.66 -4.68 8.88
C LYS A 100 0.94 -5.79 9.66
N LYS A 101 0.01 -5.40 10.53
CA LYS A 101 -0.68 -6.29 11.46
C LYS A 101 -1.67 -7.24 10.77
N TYR A 102 -2.46 -6.74 9.83
CA TYR A 102 -3.60 -7.49 9.27
C TYR A 102 -3.44 -7.91 7.81
N LEU A 103 -2.65 -7.18 7.02
CA LEU A 103 -2.46 -7.47 5.59
C LEU A 103 -1.10 -8.14 5.29
N GLY A 104 -0.25 -8.30 6.31
CA GLY A 104 1.06 -8.95 6.19
C GLY A 104 2.11 -8.09 5.48
N MET A 105 1.94 -6.76 5.47
CA MET A 105 2.84 -5.83 4.77
C MET A 105 4.32 -5.98 5.18
N GLY A 106 4.58 -6.33 6.45
CA GLY A 106 5.94 -6.53 6.95
C GLY A 106 6.74 -7.64 6.25
N LYS A 107 6.09 -8.50 5.45
CA LYS A 107 6.74 -9.60 4.71
C LYS A 107 7.31 -9.19 3.34
N TYR A 108 7.09 -7.95 2.91
CA TYR A 108 7.39 -7.52 1.53
C TYR A 108 8.68 -6.71 1.38
N ASP A 109 9.47 -6.57 2.45
CA ASP A 109 10.76 -5.85 2.45
C ASP A 109 10.62 -4.48 1.77
N VAL A 110 9.81 -3.62 2.41
CA VAL A 110 9.52 -2.27 1.97
C VAL A 110 10.25 -1.32 2.91
N ASP A 111 11.03 -0.40 2.35
CA ASP A 111 11.55 0.74 3.08
C ASP A 111 10.42 1.75 3.29
N ILE A 112 9.90 1.84 4.52
CA ILE A 112 8.69 2.62 4.82
C ILE A 112 9.09 3.97 5.41
N GLN A 113 8.59 5.03 4.78
CA GLN A 113 8.84 6.41 5.15
C GLN A 113 7.52 7.04 5.61
N ILE A 114 7.45 7.44 6.89
CA ILE A 114 6.28 8.16 7.42
C ILE A 114 6.46 9.65 7.16
N ALA A 115 5.88 10.12 6.06
CA ALA A 115 6.05 11.50 5.59
C ALA A 115 4.93 11.91 4.63
N ASP A 116 4.74 13.22 4.47
CA ASP A 116 3.99 13.75 3.34
C ASP A 116 4.68 13.35 2.03
N ALA A 117 3.93 12.71 1.13
CA ALA A 117 4.47 12.12 -0.08
C ALA A 117 5.05 13.17 -1.05
N LEU A 118 4.41 14.34 -1.17
CA LEU A 118 4.87 15.42 -2.03
C LEU A 118 6.18 16.01 -1.51
N ARG A 119 6.23 16.32 -0.22
CA ARG A 119 7.44 16.83 0.44
C ARG A 119 8.58 15.83 0.39
N PHE A 120 8.30 14.55 0.62
CA PHE A 120 9.29 13.49 0.48
C PHE A 120 9.86 13.46 -0.94
N PHE A 121 8.99 13.51 -1.95
CA PHE A 121 9.41 13.47 -3.36
C PHE A 121 10.31 14.65 -3.72
N ILE A 122 9.92 15.88 -3.38
CA ILE A 122 10.70 17.10 -3.68
C ILE A 122 12.10 17.03 -3.03
N ASN A 123 12.19 16.60 -1.78
CA ASN A 123 13.46 16.54 -1.04
C ASN A 123 14.41 15.45 -1.53
N HIS A 124 13.93 14.48 -2.29
CA HIS A 124 14.72 13.34 -2.80
C HIS A 124 14.84 13.36 -4.32
N GLN A 125 14.49 14.47 -4.98
CA GLN A 125 14.89 14.68 -6.36
C GLN A 125 16.41 14.86 -6.41
N SER A 126 17.08 14.10 -7.26
CA SER A 126 18.40 14.50 -7.72
C SER A 126 18.29 15.90 -8.31
N PRO A 127 19.25 16.81 -8.09
CA PRO A 127 19.26 18.09 -8.78
C PRO A 127 19.12 17.81 -10.28
N ILE A 128 18.18 18.50 -10.93
CA ILE A 128 18.01 18.44 -12.38
C ILE A 128 19.31 18.97 -12.97
N THR A 129 20.21 18.07 -13.37
CA THR A 129 21.35 18.43 -14.21
C THR A 129 20.78 18.73 -15.58
N ASN A 130 20.56 20.02 -15.86
CA ASN A 130 20.32 20.49 -17.22
C ASN A 130 21.56 20.11 -18.04
N HIS A 131 21.40 19.14 -18.95
CA HIS A 131 22.32 18.88 -20.05
C HIS A 131 21.85 19.67 -21.28
#